data_AF-A0A087PXF0-F1
#
_entry.id   AF-A0A087PXF0-F1
#
_cell.length_a   1.000
_cell.length_b   1.000
_cell.length_c   1.000
_cell.angle_alpha   90.00
_cell.angle_beta   90.00
_cell.angle_gamma   90.00
#
_symmetry.space_group_name_H-M   'P 1'
#
loop_
_entity.id
_entity.type
_entity.pdbx_description
1 polymer ?
#
loop_
_entity_poly.entity_id
_entity_poly.type
_entity_poly.pdbx_seq_one_letter_code
_entity_poly.pdbx_strand_id
1 'polypeptide(L)'
;MSVAAIKTATKKAIQHLGGIDAAATISRVGRSQLSDYGNRNSPQVVPVDVAVDLDTSAQEPLILAAMAHAEGFRLVPVKISGTGHIPKELAKFSKFSSEVLQEGIESLEDGRVDVAEAAVFNGITNGNIDKTYTIRKKILSCWLMYPGSLINQMQLTFTQGQFAQVETDVISANETLSEADIASAELPAPTGIVHNTVDNFLGVTLLGKPISGCVTSATITLARNGSKAEYGNGHADACGVNTGQLEASGSLSFYFRSWDAYQDALSAKQGPVVLKTVDSAGNGYAFVFLNAALRNPQAQTDAVNKSYELKLDIEGNPSATGGTFAIFRLAPPAS
;
A
#
# COMPACT_ATOMS: atom_id res chain seq x y z
N MET A 1 11.83 -37.20 4.47
CA MET A 1 12.33 -35.85 4.82
C MET A 1 12.14 -35.46 6.30
N SER A 2 11.31 -36.16 7.09
CA SER A 2 11.00 -35.84 8.50
C SER A 2 12.17 -36.05 9.48
N VAL A 3 12.91 -37.16 9.37
CA VAL A 3 13.97 -37.53 10.33
C VAL A 3 15.13 -36.53 10.37
N ALA A 4 15.48 -35.93 9.23
CA ALA A 4 16.56 -34.94 9.15
C ALA A 4 16.21 -33.63 9.90
N ALA A 5 14.93 -33.26 9.94
CA ALA A 5 14.44 -32.10 10.68
C ALA A 5 14.53 -32.35 12.19
N ILE A 6 14.08 -33.53 12.64
CA ILE A 6 14.18 -33.95 14.06
C ILE A 6 15.63 -33.94 14.52
N LYS A 7 16.56 -34.54 13.75
CA LYS A 7 18.00 -34.52 14.09
C LYS A 7 18.59 -33.12 14.17
N THR A 8 18.16 -32.22 13.27
CA THR A 8 18.59 -30.81 13.29
C THR A 8 18.06 -30.09 14.53
N ALA A 9 16.81 -30.35 14.92
CA ALA A 9 16.20 -29.83 16.14
C ALA A 9 16.90 -30.37 17.40
N THR A 10 17.27 -31.66 17.44
CA THR A 10 18.05 -32.24 18.54
C THR A 10 19.40 -31.55 18.71
N LYS A 11 20.12 -31.29 17.60
CA LYS A 11 21.38 -30.54 17.67
C LYS A 11 21.18 -29.12 18.20
N LYS A 12 20.09 -28.45 17.79
CA LYS A 12 19.73 -27.11 18.26
C LYS A 12 19.39 -27.09 19.76
N ALA A 13 18.63 -28.07 20.25
CA ALA A 13 18.31 -28.22 21.67
C ALA A 13 19.59 -28.40 22.51
N ILE A 14 20.51 -29.28 22.08
CA ILE A 14 21.79 -29.49 22.77
C ILE A 14 22.63 -28.19 22.81
N GLN A 15 22.64 -27.41 21.74
CA GLN A 15 23.31 -26.11 21.73
C GLN A 15 22.66 -25.10 22.67
N HIS A 16 21.33 -25.05 22.71
CA HIS A 16 20.58 -24.15 23.58
C HIS A 16 20.86 -24.40 25.07
N LEU A 17 21.11 -25.66 25.43
CA LEU A 17 21.46 -26.10 26.78
C LEU A 17 22.92 -25.81 27.20
N GLY A 18 23.73 -25.20 26.33
CA GLY A 18 25.15 -24.94 26.61
C GLY A 18 26.10 -26.05 26.16
N GLY A 19 25.64 -26.98 25.33
CA GLY A 19 26.46 -28.02 24.69
C GLY A 19 26.20 -29.43 25.21
N ILE A 20 26.94 -30.38 24.64
CA ILE A 20 26.69 -31.81 24.82
C ILE A 20 26.94 -32.31 26.26
N ASP A 21 27.81 -31.62 27.00
CA ASP A 21 28.14 -31.96 28.37
C ASP A 21 27.00 -31.62 29.33
N ALA A 22 26.34 -30.47 29.13
CA ALA A 22 25.16 -30.07 29.88
C ALA A 22 23.93 -30.92 29.52
N ALA A 23 23.77 -31.26 28.24
CA ALA A 23 22.71 -32.16 27.78
C ALA A 23 22.84 -33.59 28.37
N ALA A 24 24.06 -34.06 28.62
CA ALA A 24 24.32 -35.37 29.22
C ALA A 24 24.02 -35.43 30.72
N THR A 25 24.02 -34.29 31.44
CA THR A 25 23.71 -34.26 32.89
C THR A 25 22.21 -34.24 33.18
N ILE A 26 21.40 -33.81 32.21
CA ILE A 26 19.94 -33.66 32.35
C ILE A 26 19.14 -34.81 31.76
N SER A 27 19.77 -35.66 30.95
CA SER A 27 19.13 -36.80 30.30
C SER A 27 19.80 -38.10 30.73
N ARG A 28 19.11 -39.23 30.56
CA ARG A 28 19.64 -40.55 30.94
C ARG A 28 20.75 -41.11 30.03
N VAL A 29 21.15 -40.36 29.00
CA VAL A 29 22.05 -40.84 27.93
C VAL A 29 23.39 -40.11 27.95
N GLY A 30 24.47 -40.83 27.64
CA GLY A 30 25.82 -40.27 27.62
C GLY A 30 26.12 -39.43 26.36
N ARG A 31 27.24 -38.70 26.42
CA ARG A 31 27.71 -37.78 25.36
C ARG A 31 27.73 -38.40 23.96
N SER A 32 28.23 -39.63 23.82
CA SER A 32 28.34 -40.29 22.52
C SER A 32 26.97 -40.52 21.87
N GLN A 33 25.98 -40.97 22.65
CA GLN A 33 24.62 -41.21 22.14
C GLN A 33 23.92 -39.89 21.76
N LEU A 34 24.08 -38.84 22.58
CA LEU A 34 23.55 -37.52 22.25
C LEU A 34 24.15 -36.95 20.95
N SER A 35 25.43 -37.22 20.70
CA SER A 35 26.11 -36.81 19.47
C SER A 35 25.51 -37.51 18.26
N ASP A 36 25.26 -38.81 18.39
CA ASP A 36 24.66 -39.64 17.34
C ASP A 36 23.21 -39.22 17.03
N TYR A 37 22.44 -38.82 18.03
CA TYR A 37 21.07 -38.33 17.82
C TYR A 37 21.01 -37.06 16.97
N GLY A 38 21.98 -36.14 17.11
CA GLY A 38 22.09 -34.95 16.26
C GLY A 38 22.76 -35.19 14.90
N ASN A 39 23.41 -36.35 14.69
CA ASN A 39 24.18 -36.65 13.50
C ASN A 39 23.28 -37.18 12.37
N ARG A 40 23.23 -36.46 11.24
CA ARG A 40 22.43 -36.84 10.06
C ARG A 40 22.81 -38.18 9.44
N ASN A 41 24.05 -38.61 9.61
CA ASN A 41 24.57 -39.86 9.05
C ASN A 41 24.41 -41.06 9.99
N SER A 42 24.02 -40.83 11.25
CA SER A 42 23.74 -41.91 12.20
C SER A 42 22.30 -42.41 12.03
N PRO A 43 22.06 -43.73 12.08
CA PRO A 43 20.70 -44.28 12.05
C PRO A 43 19.91 -44.02 13.34
N GLN A 44 20.58 -43.61 14.43
CA GLN A 44 19.93 -43.40 15.73
C GLN A 44 19.18 -42.07 15.78
N VAL A 45 17.97 -42.05 16.33
CA VAL A 45 17.15 -40.86 16.53
C VAL A 45 16.88 -40.69 18.01
N VAL A 46 16.76 -39.44 18.48
CA VAL A 46 16.50 -39.15 19.88
C VAL A 46 15.22 -39.88 20.36
N PRO A 47 15.30 -40.66 21.45
CA PRO A 47 14.13 -41.25 22.10
C PRO A 47 13.19 -40.17 22.65
N VAL A 48 11.90 -40.45 22.73
CA VAL A 48 10.87 -39.48 23.12
C VAL A 48 11.09 -38.93 24.54
N ASP A 49 11.48 -39.78 25.48
CA ASP A 49 11.79 -39.39 26.86
C ASP A 49 12.96 -38.41 26.93
N VAL A 50 14.05 -38.71 26.21
CA VAL A 50 15.21 -37.81 26.12
C VAL A 50 14.83 -36.50 25.41
N ALA A 51 13.99 -36.54 24.39
CA ALA A 51 13.52 -35.34 23.70
C ALA A 51 12.73 -34.42 24.64
N VAL A 52 11.86 -34.97 25.49
CA VAL A 52 11.11 -34.22 26.50
C VAL A 52 12.04 -33.58 27.53
N ASP A 53 13.05 -34.31 28.03
CA ASP A 53 14.02 -33.78 29.00
C ASP A 53 14.82 -32.61 28.42
N LEU A 54 15.24 -32.72 27.15
CA LEU A 54 15.99 -31.69 26.45
C LEU A 54 15.12 -30.44 26.19
N ASP A 55 13.90 -30.61 25.68
CA ASP A 55 12.98 -29.50 25.39
C ASP A 55 12.51 -28.79 26.67
N THR A 56 12.23 -29.54 27.74
CA THR A 56 11.81 -28.98 29.03
C THR A 56 12.93 -28.16 29.65
N SER A 57 14.17 -28.68 29.60
CA SER A 57 15.34 -27.99 30.13
C SER A 57 15.76 -26.79 29.28
N ALA A 58 15.48 -26.83 27.96
CA ALA A 58 15.65 -25.69 27.07
C ALA A 58 14.53 -24.64 27.24
N GLN A 59 13.49 -24.94 28.03
CA GLN A 59 12.28 -24.11 28.18
C GLN A 59 11.56 -23.78 26.85
N GLU A 60 11.82 -24.57 25.81
CA GLU A 60 11.27 -24.39 24.46
C GLU A 60 11.10 -25.78 23.79
N PRO A 61 9.93 -26.10 23.21
CA PRO A 61 9.65 -27.42 22.63
C PRO A 61 10.28 -27.59 21.23
N LEU A 62 11.61 -27.51 21.14
CA LEU A 62 12.37 -27.52 19.89
C LEU A 62 12.23 -28.83 19.12
N ILE A 63 12.40 -29.96 19.79
CA ILE A 63 12.34 -31.31 19.20
C ILE A 63 10.89 -31.71 18.97
N LEU A 64 10.01 -31.48 19.95
CA LEU A 64 8.59 -31.78 19.87
C LEU A 64 7.91 -30.99 18.74
N ALA A 65 8.30 -29.73 18.51
CA ALA A 65 7.78 -28.94 17.39
C ALA A 65 8.18 -29.52 16.03
N ALA A 66 9.41 -30.03 15.92
CA ALA A 66 9.86 -30.70 14.70
C ALA A 66 9.12 -32.02 14.45
N MET A 67 8.77 -32.76 15.51
CA MET A 67 7.93 -33.96 15.42
C MET A 67 6.50 -33.61 14.97
N ALA A 68 5.85 -32.63 15.61
CA ALA A 68 4.51 -32.19 15.22
C ALA A 68 4.47 -31.71 13.76
N HIS A 69 5.46 -30.92 13.33
CA HIS A 69 5.56 -30.45 11.95
C HIS A 69 5.77 -31.59 10.96
N ALA A 70 6.50 -32.65 11.34
CA ALA A 70 6.67 -33.82 10.47
C ALA A 70 5.37 -34.58 10.21
N GLU A 71 4.41 -34.47 11.13
CA GLU A 71 3.07 -35.07 11.03
C GLU A 71 2.01 -34.11 10.49
N GLY A 72 2.39 -32.86 10.14
CA GLY A 72 1.46 -31.84 9.64
C GLY A 72 0.67 -31.13 10.74
N PHE A 73 1.05 -31.29 12.00
CA PHE A 73 0.44 -30.61 13.14
C PHE A 73 1.28 -29.42 13.62
N ARG A 74 0.65 -28.51 14.37
CA ARG A 74 1.31 -27.40 15.05
C ARG A 74 1.08 -27.48 16.55
N LEU A 75 2.13 -27.27 17.34
CA LEU A 75 2.01 -27.24 18.80
C LEU A 75 1.33 -25.96 19.28
N VAL A 76 0.41 -26.11 20.22
CA VAL A 76 -0.25 -25.02 20.94
C VAL A 76 -0.03 -25.24 22.43
N PRO A 77 0.42 -24.24 23.21
CA PRO A 77 0.58 -24.36 24.64
C PRO A 77 -0.73 -24.69 25.35
N VAL A 78 -0.71 -25.67 26.27
CA VAL A 78 -1.90 -26.08 27.05
C VAL A 78 -2.30 -25.02 28.09
N LYS A 79 -1.35 -24.22 28.58
CA LYS A 79 -1.59 -23.06 29.44
C LYS A 79 -0.97 -21.84 28.80
N ILE A 80 -1.82 -20.94 28.32
CA ILE A 80 -1.41 -19.60 27.91
C ILE A 80 -1.44 -18.75 29.19
N SER A 81 -0.28 -18.60 29.83
CA SER A 81 -0.12 -17.68 30.95
C SER A 81 -0.15 -16.23 30.43
N GLY A 82 -1.36 -15.71 30.28
CA GLY A 82 -1.67 -14.33 29.96
C GLY A 82 -3.13 -14.04 30.30
N THR A 83 -3.41 -12.89 30.89
CA THR A 83 -4.74 -12.43 31.35
C THR A 83 -5.71 -12.09 30.21
N GLY A 84 -5.65 -12.82 29.09
CA GLY A 84 -6.53 -12.67 27.93
C GLY A 84 -7.59 -13.77 27.90
N HIS A 85 -8.86 -13.40 27.92
CA HIS A 85 -9.98 -14.34 27.88
C HIS A 85 -10.14 -14.88 26.43
N ILE A 86 -9.40 -15.94 26.08
CA ILE A 86 -9.36 -16.51 24.71
C ILE A 86 -10.75 -16.76 24.12
N PRO A 87 -11.77 -17.26 24.85
CA PRO A 87 -13.12 -17.40 24.29
C PRO A 87 -13.73 -16.06 23.85
N LYS A 88 -13.40 -14.96 24.52
CA LYS A 88 -13.88 -13.61 24.20
C LYS A 88 -13.16 -13.04 22.99
N GLU A 89 -11.86 -13.29 22.86
CA GLU A 89 -11.09 -12.91 21.67
C GLU A 89 -11.41 -13.80 20.47
N LEU A 90 -11.71 -15.08 20.67
CA LEU A 90 -12.20 -15.99 19.65
C LEU A 90 -13.63 -15.63 19.22
N ALA A 91 -14.48 -15.16 20.15
CA ALA A 91 -15.79 -14.62 19.80
C ALA A 91 -15.67 -13.32 19.00
N LYS A 92 -14.74 -12.41 19.34
CA LYS A 92 -14.44 -11.23 18.54
C LYS A 92 -13.89 -11.58 17.16
N PHE A 93 -12.95 -12.53 17.10
CA PHE A 93 -12.37 -13.02 15.84
C PHE A 93 -13.43 -13.71 14.99
N SER A 94 -14.26 -14.57 15.56
CA SER A 94 -15.34 -15.26 14.84
C SER A 94 -16.42 -14.29 14.36
N LYS A 95 -16.73 -13.25 15.15
CA LYS A 95 -17.63 -12.18 14.74
C LYS A 95 -17.02 -11.37 13.59
N PHE A 96 -15.77 -10.95 13.72
CA PHE A 96 -15.04 -10.23 12.69
C PHE A 96 -14.90 -11.06 11.40
N SER A 97 -14.55 -12.34 11.50
CA SER A 97 -14.48 -13.24 10.35
C SER A 97 -15.84 -13.47 9.72
N SER A 98 -16.92 -13.58 10.51
CA SER A 98 -18.29 -13.70 9.99
C SER A 98 -18.74 -12.43 9.29
N GLU A 99 -18.39 -11.26 9.83
CA GLU A 99 -18.66 -9.95 9.21
C GLU A 99 -17.91 -9.83 7.89
N VAL A 100 -16.62 -10.15 7.84
CA VAL A 100 -15.80 -10.14 6.62
C VAL A 100 -16.27 -11.18 5.59
N LEU A 101 -16.71 -12.36 6.02
CA LEU A 101 -17.23 -13.38 5.11
C LEU A 101 -18.62 -13.01 4.56
N GLN A 102 -19.45 -12.38 5.40
CA GLN A 102 -20.76 -11.90 5.00
C GLN A 102 -20.63 -10.73 4.02
N GLU A 103 -19.78 -9.75 4.34
CA GLU A 103 -19.41 -8.64 3.45
C GLU A 103 -18.77 -9.18 2.14
N GLY A 104 -17.95 -10.23 2.24
CA GLY A 104 -17.37 -10.95 1.09
C GLY A 104 -18.35 -11.76 0.23
N ILE A 105 -19.52 -12.12 0.77
CA ILE A 105 -20.58 -12.85 0.02
C ILE A 105 -21.61 -11.85 -0.54
N GLU A 106 -21.97 -10.82 0.23
CA GLU A 106 -22.85 -9.72 -0.20
C GLU A 106 -22.18 -8.91 -1.35
N SER A 107 -20.85 -8.77 -1.33
CA SER A 107 -20.05 -8.17 -2.43
C SER A 107 -19.97 -9.01 -3.72
N LEU A 108 -20.25 -10.32 -3.63
CA LEU A 108 -20.29 -11.21 -4.80
C LEU A 108 -21.69 -11.28 -5.43
N GLU A 109 -22.71 -10.72 -4.79
CA GLU A 109 -24.12 -10.90 -5.17
C GLU A 109 -24.56 -9.93 -6.28
N ASP A 110 -23.94 -8.75 -6.41
CA ASP A 110 -24.34 -7.72 -7.40
C ASP A 110 -23.46 -7.68 -8.68
N GLY A 111 -22.41 -8.52 -8.73
CA GLY A 111 -21.48 -8.60 -9.85
C GLY A 111 -20.66 -7.34 -10.10
N ARG A 112 -20.59 -6.41 -9.14
CA ARG A 112 -19.86 -5.15 -9.24
C ARG A 112 -18.97 -4.92 -8.03
N VAL A 113 -17.67 -5.17 -8.23
CA VAL A 113 -16.65 -4.85 -7.22
C VAL A 113 -16.67 -3.35 -6.91
N ASP A 114 -16.96 -2.99 -5.65
CA ASP A 114 -16.96 -1.61 -5.17
C ASP A 114 -15.55 -1.11 -4.79
N VAL A 115 -15.39 0.18 -4.46
CA VAL A 115 -14.07 0.79 -4.21
C VAL A 115 -13.48 0.37 -2.85
N ALA A 116 -14.29 -0.08 -1.89
CA ALA A 116 -13.79 -0.67 -0.66
C ALA A 116 -13.20 -2.07 -0.94
N GLU A 117 -13.78 -2.80 -1.90
CA GLU A 117 -13.34 -4.13 -2.34
C GLU A 117 -12.11 -4.07 -3.27
N ALA A 118 -11.99 -3.02 -4.10
CA ALA A 118 -10.82 -2.79 -4.95
C ALA A 118 -9.53 -2.46 -4.17
N ALA A 119 -9.65 -2.13 -2.88
CA ALA A 119 -8.52 -1.78 -2.03
C ALA A 119 -7.52 -2.94 -1.80
N VAL A 120 -7.90 -4.19 -2.09
CA VAL A 120 -7.11 -5.36 -1.68
C VAL A 120 -6.17 -5.94 -2.75
N PHE A 121 -6.31 -5.66 -4.07
CA PHE A 121 -5.53 -6.45 -5.05
C PHE A 121 -4.86 -5.78 -6.28
N ASN A 122 -5.02 -4.49 -6.62
CA ASN A 122 -4.28 -3.94 -7.79
C ASN A 122 -4.15 -2.39 -7.86
N GLY A 123 -3.69 -1.75 -6.78
CA GLY A 123 -3.47 -0.30 -6.73
C GLY A 123 -2.05 0.11 -6.36
N ILE A 124 -1.66 1.33 -6.70
CA ILE A 124 -0.47 1.98 -6.15
C ILE A 124 -0.87 2.88 -4.99
N THR A 125 -0.17 2.76 -3.86
CA THR A 125 -0.28 3.64 -2.69
C THR A 125 1.05 4.34 -2.48
N ASN A 126 1.04 5.52 -1.87
CA ASN A 126 2.29 6.21 -1.54
C ASN A 126 3.14 5.36 -0.57
N GLY A 127 4.42 5.19 -0.91
CA GLY A 127 5.38 4.42 -0.12
C GLY A 127 6.55 5.27 0.38
N ASN A 128 7.50 4.62 1.06
CA ASN A 128 8.64 5.29 1.72
C ASN A 128 9.90 5.37 0.84
N ILE A 129 9.78 5.13 -0.47
CA ILE A 129 10.91 5.16 -1.39
C ILE A 129 10.75 6.37 -2.30
N ASP A 130 11.66 7.32 -2.16
CA ASP A 130 11.81 8.41 -3.11
C ASP A 130 12.68 7.98 -4.28
N LYS A 131 12.29 8.41 -5.48
CA LYS A 131 13.00 8.11 -6.73
C LYS A 131 13.28 9.40 -7.46
N THR A 132 14.48 9.52 -8.00
CA THR A 132 14.82 10.47 -9.04
C THR A 132 14.89 9.73 -10.37
N TYR A 133 14.65 10.47 -11.45
CA TYR A 133 14.61 9.95 -12.81
C TYR A 133 15.62 10.71 -13.66
N THR A 134 15.92 10.17 -14.84
CA THR A 134 16.52 10.97 -15.89
C THR A 134 15.44 11.24 -16.92
N ILE A 135 15.08 12.51 -17.10
CA ILE A 135 14.14 12.91 -18.15
C ILE A 135 14.96 13.23 -19.39
N ARG A 136 14.51 12.74 -20.54
CA ARG A 136 15.16 13.00 -21.82
C ARG A 136 14.16 13.52 -22.83
N LYS A 137 14.61 14.42 -23.68
CA LYS A 137 13.82 15.03 -24.74
C LYS A 137 14.62 15.05 -26.04
N LYS A 138 14.11 14.37 -27.07
CA LYS A 138 14.71 14.44 -28.40
C LYS A 138 14.35 15.77 -29.05
N ILE A 139 15.36 16.50 -29.50
CA ILE A 139 15.20 17.71 -30.31
C ILE A 139 16.15 17.59 -31.48
N LEU A 140 15.59 17.53 -32.70
CA LEU A 140 16.34 17.27 -33.92
C LEU A 140 17.15 15.96 -33.80
N SER A 141 18.46 16.03 -34.05
CA SER A 141 19.38 14.88 -33.97
C SER A 141 19.89 14.59 -32.57
N CYS A 142 19.63 15.46 -31.59
CA CYS A 142 20.22 15.37 -30.26
C CYS A 142 19.16 15.16 -29.17
N TRP A 143 19.64 14.81 -28.00
CA TRP A 143 18.87 14.60 -26.78
C TRP A 143 19.30 15.61 -25.73
N LEU A 144 18.33 16.36 -25.20
CA LEU A 144 18.50 17.04 -23.92
C LEU A 144 18.19 16.05 -22.81
N MET A 145 19.11 15.92 -21.86
CA MET A 145 19.02 15.01 -20.73
C MET A 145 19.06 15.81 -19.43
N TYR A 146 18.15 15.45 -18.55
CA TYR A 146 17.97 16.03 -17.22
C TYR A 146 18.16 14.91 -16.20
N PRO A 147 19.39 14.60 -15.77
CA PRO A 147 19.62 13.59 -14.76
C PRO A 147 19.27 14.11 -13.37
N GLY A 148 19.01 13.18 -12.44
CA GLY A 148 18.69 13.51 -11.05
C GLY A 148 17.37 14.27 -10.89
N SER A 149 16.45 14.14 -11.85
CA SER A 149 15.14 14.78 -11.84
C SER A 149 14.23 14.23 -10.74
N LEU A 150 13.90 15.06 -9.76
CA LEU A 150 12.87 14.79 -8.77
C LEU A 150 11.52 15.35 -9.27
N ILE A 151 10.48 14.53 -9.22
CA ILE A 151 9.10 15.00 -9.41
C ILE A 151 8.68 15.78 -8.17
N ASN A 152 8.52 17.10 -8.31
CA ASN A 152 8.20 18.01 -7.22
C ASN A 152 6.70 18.09 -6.97
N GLN A 153 5.93 18.18 -8.05
CA GLN A 153 4.47 18.26 -8.00
C GLN A 153 3.88 17.57 -9.22
N MET A 154 2.74 16.93 -9.05
CA MET A 154 1.89 16.45 -10.12
C MET A 154 0.48 16.98 -9.91
N GLN A 155 -0.12 17.53 -10.97
CA GLN A 155 -1.51 17.97 -10.94
C GLN A 155 -2.31 17.22 -12.00
N LEU A 156 -3.43 16.62 -11.59
CA LEU A 156 -4.42 16.05 -12.49
C LEU A 156 -5.65 16.95 -12.50
N THR A 157 -6.09 17.33 -13.69
CA THR A 157 -7.22 18.25 -13.86
C THR A 157 -8.27 17.62 -14.75
N PHE A 158 -9.51 17.59 -14.24
CA PHE A 158 -10.70 17.11 -14.91
C PHE A 158 -11.69 18.25 -15.00
N THR A 159 -11.69 18.97 -16.13
CA THR A 159 -12.60 20.09 -16.38
C THR A 159 -13.63 19.70 -17.41
N GLN A 160 -14.89 20.05 -17.18
CA GLN A 160 -15.99 19.77 -18.10
C GLN A 160 -15.67 20.26 -19.53
N GLY A 161 -15.86 19.38 -20.52
CA GLY A 161 -15.67 19.71 -21.94
C GLY A 161 -14.20 19.81 -22.36
N GLN A 162 -13.27 19.37 -21.52
CA GLN A 162 -11.84 19.28 -21.81
C GLN A 162 -11.36 17.84 -21.62
N PHE A 163 -10.25 17.48 -22.26
CA PHE A 163 -9.57 16.23 -21.92
C PHE A 163 -8.98 16.30 -20.51
N ALA A 164 -8.87 15.15 -19.83
CA ALA A 164 -8.12 15.07 -18.60
C ALA A 164 -6.67 15.48 -18.85
N GLN A 165 -6.14 16.35 -17.99
CA GLN A 165 -4.78 16.87 -18.11
C GLN A 165 -3.95 16.37 -16.93
N VAL A 166 -2.67 16.08 -17.21
CA VAL A 166 -1.67 15.80 -16.19
C VAL A 166 -0.51 16.77 -16.42
N GLU A 167 -0.24 17.59 -15.41
CA GLU A 167 0.92 18.47 -15.36
C GLU A 167 1.89 17.94 -14.31
N THR A 168 3.19 18.11 -14.55
CA THR A 168 4.22 17.63 -13.64
C THR A 168 5.38 18.61 -13.59
N ASP A 169 5.65 19.09 -12.38
CA ASP A 169 6.77 19.95 -12.08
C ASP A 169 7.98 19.11 -11.67
N VAL A 170 9.14 19.42 -12.25
CA VAL A 170 10.35 18.63 -12.09
C VAL A 170 11.51 19.52 -11.70
N ILE A 171 12.23 19.12 -10.65
CA ILE A 171 13.51 19.73 -10.25
C ILE A 171 14.62 18.82 -10.72
N SER A 172 15.44 19.28 -11.65
CA SER A 172 16.56 18.49 -12.21
C SER A 172 17.90 18.97 -11.69
N ALA A 173 18.88 18.07 -11.62
CA ALA A 173 20.19 18.42 -11.10
C ALA A 173 20.96 19.34 -12.06
N ASN A 174 20.87 19.04 -13.36
CA ASN A 174 21.41 19.85 -14.46
C ASN A 174 20.73 19.50 -15.80
N GLU A 175 21.16 20.18 -16.87
CA GLU A 175 20.80 19.87 -18.26
C GLU A 175 22.08 19.52 -19.04
N THR A 176 22.04 18.45 -19.81
CA THR A 176 23.16 18.02 -20.66
C THR A 176 22.68 17.67 -22.07
N LEU A 177 23.47 18.03 -23.07
CA LEU A 177 23.21 17.68 -24.47
C LEU A 177 23.96 16.38 -24.82
N SER A 178 23.29 15.44 -25.49
CA SER A 178 23.88 14.20 -25.98
C SER A 178 23.43 13.88 -27.39
N GLU A 179 24.32 13.35 -28.22
CA GLU A 179 23.99 12.79 -29.53
C GLU A 179 23.45 11.36 -29.43
N ALA A 180 23.74 10.68 -28.31
CA ALA A 180 23.30 9.32 -28.03
C ALA A 180 22.07 9.30 -27.12
N ASP A 181 21.18 8.35 -27.37
CA ASP A 181 20.12 7.99 -26.43
C ASP A 181 20.69 7.07 -25.35
N ILE A 182 20.37 7.37 -24.09
CA ILE A 182 20.84 6.60 -22.91
C ILE A 182 19.80 5.61 -22.40
N ALA A 183 18.61 5.57 -22.98
CA ALA A 183 17.60 4.59 -22.59
C ALA A 183 17.99 3.17 -23.02
N SER A 184 17.88 2.23 -22.09
CA SER A 184 18.08 0.80 -22.38
C SER A 184 16.89 0.15 -23.08
N ALA A 185 15.71 0.75 -22.97
CA ALA A 185 14.49 0.36 -23.65
C ALA A 185 13.51 1.53 -23.71
N GLU A 186 12.69 1.57 -24.77
CA GLU A 186 11.55 2.47 -24.88
C GLU A 186 10.26 1.66 -24.87
N LEU A 187 9.34 2.01 -23.98
CA LEU A 187 7.97 1.54 -24.08
C LEU A 187 7.26 2.39 -25.14
N PRO A 188 6.65 1.79 -26.18
CA PRO A 188 5.93 2.55 -27.17
C PRO A 188 4.80 3.34 -26.51
N ALA A 189 4.59 4.56 -26.97
CA ALA A 189 3.47 5.38 -26.51
C ALA A 189 2.16 4.58 -26.67
N PRO A 190 1.28 4.56 -25.65
CA PRO A 190 -0.01 3.92 -25.77
C PRO A 190 -0.74 4.45 -27.00
N THR A 191 -1.24 3.54 -27.82
CA THR A 191 -2.18 3.89 -28.90
C THR A 191 -3.58 3.62 -28.35
N GLY A 192 -4.45 4.65 -28.30
CA GLY A 192 -5.72 4.49 -27.60
C GLY A 192 -6.52 5.78 -27.39
N ILE A 193 -7.70 5.60 -26.80
CA ILE A 193 -8.72 6.64 -26.60
C ILE A 193 -8.45 7.34 -25.27
N VAL A 194 -8.49 8.66 -25.27
CA VAL A 194 -8.21 9.49 -24.10
C VAL A 194 -9.37 9.50 -23.10
N HIS A 195 -9.05 9.79 -21.83
CA HIS A 195 -10.06 10.10 -20.83
C HIS A 195 -10.68 11.47 -21.13
N ASN A 196 -11.91 11.47 -21.64
CA ASN A 196 -12.73 12.68 -21.82
C ASN A 196 -13.57 12.91 -20.55
N THR A 197 -13.73 14.15 -20.12
CA THR A 197 -14.56 14.45 -18.94
C THR A 197 -16.06 14.42 -19.22
N VAL A 198 -16.48 14.29 -20.49
CA VAL A 198 -17.90 14.23 -20.88
C VAL A 198 -18.48 12.81 -20.76
N ASP A 199 -17.91 11.83 -21.47
CA ASP A 199 -18.46 10.45 -21.52
C ASP A 199 -17.78 9.51 -20.50
N ASN A 200 -16.61 9.91 -20.02
CA ASN A 200 -15.60 9.03 -19.45
C ASN A 200 -15.30 9.40 -17.98
N PHE A 201 -16.11 10.27 -17.39
CA PHE A 201 -16.05 10.65 -15.97
C PHE A 201 -17.19 9.95 -15.20
N LEU A 202 -16.84 9.03 -14.31
CA LEU A 202 -17.81 8.22 -13.56
C LEU A 202 -18.31 8.90 -12.28
N GLY A 203 -17.88 10.14 -12.03
CA GLY A 203 -18.28 10.93 -10.87
C GLY A 203 -17.29 10.90 -9.72
N VAL A 204 -17.70 11.54 -8.63
CA VAL A 204 -16.92 11.67 -7.40
C VAL A 204 -17.80 11.29 -6.21
N THR A 205 -17.22 10.59 -5.23
CA THR A 205 -17.81 10.40 -3.92
C THR A 205 -17.05 11.23 -2.89
N LEU A 206 -17.79 11.90 -2.01
CA LEU A 206 -17.27 12.66 -0.89
C LEU A 206 -17.58 11.91 0.40
N LEU A 207 -16.54 11.56 1.15
CA LEU A 207 -16.65 10.88 2.44
C LEU A 207 -17.50 9.60 2.36
N GLY A 208 -17.32 8.83 1.28
CA GLY A 208 -18.06 7.61 0.99
C GLY A 208 -19.48 7.80 0.43
N LYS A 209 -19.93 9.05 0.21
CA LYS A 209 -21.27 9.35 -0.32
C LYS A 209 -21.21 9.94 -1.73
N PRO A 210 -22.13 9.58 -2.65
CA PRO A 210 -22.21 10.25 -3.95
C PRO A 210 -22.60 11.72 -3.80
N ILE A 211 -22.07 12.57 -4.66
CA ILE A 211 -22.40 14.00 -4.66
C ILE A 211 -23.81 14.23 -5.25
N SER A 212 -24.55 15.14 -4.62
CA SER A 212 -25.78 15.69 -5.19
C SER A 212 -25.45 16.82 -6.16
N GLY A 213 -25.26 16.49 -7.44
CA GLY A 213 -24.95 17.45 -8.50
C GLY A 213 -23.94 16.93 -9.52
N CYS A 214 -23.86 17.59 -10.68
CA CYS A 214 -22.84 17.28 -11.68
C CYS A 214 -21.54 18.03 -11.34
N VAL A 215 -20.43 17.31 -11.36
CA VAL A 215 -19.09 17.88 -11.20
C VAL A 215 -18.74 18.70 -12.44
N THR A 216 -18.32 19.95 -12.23
CA THR A 216 -17.90 20.88 -13.29
C THR A 216 -16.38 20.93 -13.41
N SER A 217 -15.67 20.81 -12.29
CA SER A 217 -14.23 20.61 -12.27
C SER A 217 -13.77 19.80 -11.06
N ALA A 218 -12.72 19.01 -11.24
CA ALA A 218 -12.01 18.35 -10.16
C ALA A 218 -10.50 18.41 -10.41
N THR A 219 -9.75 18.72 -9.37
CA THR A 219 -8.28 18.74 -9.40
C THR A 219 -7.72 17.88 -8.29
N ILE A 220 -6.60 17.22 -8.60
CA ILE A 220 -5.81 16.44 -7.65
C ILE A 220 -4.39 16.96 -7.77
N THR A 221 -3.82 17.39 -6.66
CA THR A 221 -2.44 17.85 -6.56
C THR A 221 -1.69 16.93 -5.62
N LEU A 222 -0.62 16.32 -6.12
CA LEU A 222 0.35 15.56 -5.35
C LEU A 222 1.63 16.37 -5.32
N ALA A 223 1.90 17.06 -4.22
CA ALA A 223 3.07 17.92 -4.07
C ALA A 223 4.06 17.33 -3.06
N ARG A 224 5.29 17.82 -3.10
CA ARG A 224 6.29 17.61 -2.06
C ARG A 224 6.51 18.90 -1.30
N ASN A 225 6.14 18.91 -0.03
CA ASN A 225 6.37 20.04 0.83
C ASN A 225 7.80 20.00 1.38
N GLY A 226 8.57 21.06 1.15
CA GLY A 226 9.96 21.17 1.59
C GLY A 226 10.99 20.51 0.68
N SER A 227 10.61 20.02 -0.50
CA SER A 227 11.56 19.52 -1.50
C SER A 227 12.43 20.65 -2.06
N LYS A 228 13.71 20.36 -2.24
CA LYS A 228 14.68 21.32 -2.82
C LYS A 228 15.92 20.61 -3.33
N ALA A 229 16.54 21.19 -4.36
CA ALA A 229 17.90 20.87 -4.75
C ALA A 229 18.89 21.40 -3.71
N GLU A 230 19.91 20.62 -3.39
CA GLU A 230 20.98 21.02 -2.49
C GLU A 230 22.24 21.36 -3.27
N TYR A 231 22.84 22.50 -2.93
CA TYR A 231 24.05 23.03 -3.56
C TYR A 231 25.13 23.20 -2.49
N GLY A 232 26.37 22.88 -2.85
CA GLY A 232 27.53 23.00 -1.98
C GLY A 232 28.64 23.82 -2.64
N ASN A 233 29.54 24.37 -1.82
CA ASN A 233 30.71 25.08 -2.33
C ASN A 233 31.53 24.17 -3.25
N GLY A 234 31.84 24.64 -4.45
CA GLY A 234 32.59 23.88 -5.46
C GLY A 234 31.74 23.10 -6.46
N HIS A 235 30.40 23.15 -6.35
CA HIS A 235 29.48 22.56 -7.32
C HIS A 235 28.62 23.63 -8.00
N ALA A 236 28.60 23.64 -9.33
CA ALA A 236 27.69 24.47 -10.13
C ALA A 236 26.28 23.83 -10.26
N ASP A 237 26.24 22.50 -10.24
CA ASP A 237 25.02 21.68 -10.32
C ASP A 237 24.58 21.21 -8.93
N ALA A 238 23.34 20.71 -8.83
CA ALA A 238 22.85 20.15 -7.57
C ALA A 238 23.64 18.90 -7.16
N CYS A 239 24.18 18.88 -5.95
CA CYS A 239 24.94 17.75 -5.40
C CYS A 239 24.08 16.79 -4.56
N GLY A 240 22.83 17.17 -4.28
CA GLY A 240 21.87 16.39 -3.52
C GLY A 240 20.45 16.90 -3.72
N VAL A 241 19.46 16.18 -3.18
CA VAL A 241 18.07 16.61 -3.19
C VAL A 241 17.40 16.24 -1.88
N ASN A 242 16.71 17.20 -1.29
CA ASN A 242 15.75 16.93 -0.22
C ASN A 242 14.39 16.64 -0.89
N THR A 243 13.82 15.48 -0.57
CA THR A 243 12.61 14.97 -1.22
C THR A 243 11.33 15.49 -0.60
N GLY A 244 11.40 16.15 0.56
CA GLY A 244 10.21 16.69 1.25
C GLY A 244 9.19 15.63 1.67
N GLN A 245 8.06 16.10 2.17
CA GLN A 245 6.92 15.24 2.54
C GLN A 245 5.85 15.25 1.44
N LEU A 246 5.27 14.09 1.14
CA LEU A 246 4.11 14.03 0.24
C LEU A 246 2.91 14.75 0.86
N GLU A 247 2.35 15.68 0.09
CA GLU A 247 1.11 16.39 0.38
C GLU A 247 0.12 16.10 -0.74
N ALA A 248 -1.03 15.51 -0.39
CA ALA A 248 -2.10 15.27 -1.34
C ALA A 248 -3.22 16.27 -1.07
N SER A 249 -3.54 17.08 -2.05
CA SER A 249 -4.63 18.06 -1.98
C SER A 249 -5.46 18.03 -3.26
N GLY A 250 -6.59 18.70 -3.26
CA GLY A 250 -7.45 18.80 -4.44
C GLY A 250 -8.45 19.92 -4.32
N SER A 251 -9.17 20.18 -5.40
CA SER A 251 -10.30 21.08 -5.40
C SER A 251 -11.42 20.49 -6.24
N LEU A 252 -12.65 20.78 -5.87
CA LEU A 252 -13.83 20.23 -6.52
C LEU A 252 -14.89 21.32 -6.66
N SER A 253 -15.40 21.51 -7.87
CA SER A 253 -16.56 22.34 -8.16
C SER A 253 -17.67 21.49 -8.75
N PHE A 254 -18.91 21.73 -8.30
CA PHE A 254 -20.08 21.03 -8.79
C PHE A 254 -21.34 21.88 -8.63
N TYR A 255 -22.38 21.56 -9.41
CA TYR A 255 -23.67 22.21 -9.25
C TYR A 255 -24.28 21.89 -7.89
N PHE A 256 -24.56 22.93 -7.12
CA PHE A 256 -25.02 22.82 -5.74
C PHE A 256 -26.48 22.39 -5.69
N ARG A 257 -26.74 21.16 -5.18
CA ARG A 257 -28.11 20.62 -5.03
C ARG A 257 -28.49 20.24 -3.60
N SER A 258 -27.51 20.04 -2.71
CA SER A 258 -27.73 19.70 -1.31
C SER A 258 -26.71 20.39 -0.40
N TRP A 259 -27.11 20.67 0.83
CA TRP A 259 -26.26 21.24 1.88
C TRP A 259 -25.31 20.22 2.53
N ASP A 260 -25.44 18.93 2.23
CA ASP A 260 -24.69 17.86 2.92
C ASP A 260 -23.17 18.07 2.84
N ALA A 261 -22.63 18.25 1.63
CA ALA A 261 -21.20 18.45 1.43
C ALA A 261 -20.70 19.78 2.04
N TYR A 262 -21.55 20.80 2.06
CA TYR A 262 -21.25 22.08 2.70
C TYR A 262 -21.15 21.92 4.24
N GLN A 263 -22.08 21.19 4.84
CA GLN A 263 -22.07 20.90 6.29
C GLN A 263 -20.94 19.95 6.69
N ASP A 264 -20.65 18.93 5.86
CA ASP A 264 -19.52 18.03 6.07
C ASP A 264 -18.19 18.82 6.04
N ALA A 265 -18.05 19.82 5.17
CA ALA A 265 -16.90 20.73 5.15
C ALA A 265 -16.82 21.64 6.38
N LEU A 266 -17.93 22.25 6.81
CA LEU A 266 -17.95 23.10 8.01
C LEU A 266 -17.66 22.31 9.30
N SER A 267 -18.09 21.05 9.36
CA SER A 267 -17.83 20.16 10.49
C SER A 267 -16.44 19.51 10.45
N ALA A 268 -15.63 19.83 9.43
CA ALA A 268 -14.30 19.24 9.20
C ALA A 268 -14.32 17.70 9.23
N LYS A 269 -15.40 17.11 8.71
CA LYS A 269 -15.56 15.66 8.70
C LYS A 269 -14.50 15.04 7.81
N GLN A 270 -13.95 13.92 8.28
CA GLN A 270 -12.93 13.17 7.57
C GLN A 270 -13.49 11.88 7.00
N GLY A 271 -12.91 11.43 5.89
CA GLY A 271 -13.30 10.22 5.20
C GLY A 271 -12.77 10.17 3.77
N PRO A 272 -12.98 9.06 3.05
CA PRO A 272 -12.39 8.88 1.74
C PRO A 272 -13.06 9.78 0.70
N VAL A 273 -12.27 10.32 -0.22
CA VAL A 273 -12.76 11.02 -1.42
C VAL A 273 -12.26 10.25 -2.64
N VAL A 274 -13.20 9.85 -3.52
CA VAL A 274 -12.90 9.01 -4.68
C VAL A 274 -13.34 9.71 -5.95
N LEU A 275 -12.43 9.85 -6.91
CA LEU A 275 -12.71 10.31 -8.26
C LEU A 275 -12.48 9.17 -9.25
N LYS A 276 -13.44 8.90 -10.12
CA LYS A 276 -13.36 7.80 -11.09
C LYS A 276 -13.46 8.31 -12.52
N THR A 277 -12.61 7.76 -13.37
CA THR A 277 -12.64 8.00 -14.82
C THR A 277 -12.26 6.74 -15.57
N VAL A 278 -12.85 6.55 -16.75
CA VAL A 278 -12.60 5.44 -17.66
C VAL A 278 -12.32 5.95 -19.07
N ASP A 279 -11.72 5.14 -19.91
CA ASP A 279 -11.73 5.32 -21.35
C ASP A 279 -13.03 4.76 -21.95
N SER A 280 -13.20 4.90 -23.27
CA SER A 280 -14.39 4.38 -23.94
C SER A 280 -14.46 2.84 -23.99
N ALA A 281 -13.38 2.15 -23.63
CA ALA A 281 -13.32 0.70 -23.50
C ALA A 281 -13.59 0.24 -22.05
N GLY A 282 -13.86 1.17 -21.13
CA GLY A 282 -14.14 0.89 -19.73
C GLY A 282 -12.89 0.67 -18.86
N ASN A 283 -11.68 0.79 -19.41
CA ASN A 283 -10.46 0.76 -18.60
C ASN A 283 -10.29 2.11 -17.92
N GLY A 284 -9.88 2.15 -16.66
CA GLY A 284 -9.76 3.43 -16.01
C GLY A 284 -9.00 3.44 -14.70
N TYR A 285 -9.23 4.53 -13.98
CA TYR A 285 -8.57 4.78 -12.71
C TYR A 285 -9.57 5.32 -11.69
N ALA A 286 -9.45 4.83 -10.46
CA ALA A 286 -10.01 5.46 -9.28
C ALA A 286 -8.87 6.13 -8.52
N PHE A 287 -8.97 7.45 -8.38
CA PHE A 287 -8.07 8.27 -7.60
C PHE A 287 -8.69 8.45 -6.22
N VAL A 288 -7.97 8.06 -5.17
CA VAL A 288 -8.51 7.96 -3.82
C VAL A 288 -7.65 8.72 -2.84
N PHE A 289 -8.24 9.75 -2.23
CA PHE A 289 -7.73 10.26 -0.96
C PHE A 289 -8.24 9.33 0.13
N LEU A 290 -7.33 8.61 0.78
CA LEU A 290 -7.69 7.54 1.73
C LEU A 290 -8.40 8.08 2.96
N ASN A 291 -7.99 9.27 3.41
CA ASN A 291 -8.62 10.01 4.48
C ASN A 291 -8.54 11.51 4.19
N ALA A 292 -9.58 12.11 3.63
CA ALA A 292 -9.61 13.54 3.32
C ALA A 292 -10.53 14.32 4.27
N ALA A 293 -10.17 15.58 4.53
CA ALA A 293 -11.08 16.57 5.08
C ALA A 293 -11.53 17.52 3.97
N LEU A 294 -12.81 17.89 3.99
CA LEU A 294 -13.34 18.93 3.09
C LEU A 294 -13.16 20.30 3.76
N ARG A 295 -12.65 21.28 3.00
CA ARG A 295 -12.29 22.61 3.51
C ARG A 295 -12.84 23.71 2.61
N ASN A 296 -12.84 24.93 3.17
CA ASN A 296 -13.11 26.18 2.47
C ASN A 296 -14.35 26.14 1.55
N PRO A 297 -15.54 25.79 2.06
CA PRO A 297 -16.72 25.72 1.21
C PRO A 297 -17.12 27.10 0.69
N GLN A 298 -17.19 27.24 -0.64
CA GLN A 298 -17.55 28.47 -1.35
C GLN A 298 -18.80 28.23 -2.19
N ALA A 299 -19.97 28.58 -1.64
CA ALA A 299 -21.22 28.56 -2.38
C ALA A 299 -21.34 29.84 -3.22
N GLN A 300 -21.28 29.71 -4.55
CA GLN A 300 -21.39 30.84 -5.48
C GLN A 300 -22.87 31.13 -5.76
N THR A 301 -23.47 32.01 -4.95
CA THR A 301 -24.91 32.34 -5.00
C THR A 301 -25.24 33.63 -5.74
N ASP A 302 -24.23 34.40 -6.16
CA ASP A 302 -24.44 35.76 -6.70
C ASP A 302 -24.88 35.79 -8.17
N ALA A 303 -25.11 34.61 -8.78
CA ALA A 303 -25.41 34.50 -10.19
C ALA A 303 -26.93 34.51 -10.47
N VAL A 304 -27.42 35.58 -11.09
CA VAL A 304 -28.79 35.65 -11.62
C VAL A 304 -28.89 34.78 -12.89
N ASN A 305 -29.95 33.97 -12.99
CA ASN A 305 -30.22 33.06 -14.13
C ASN A 305 -29.13 32.01 -14.41
N LYS A 306 -28.37 31.58 -13.40
CA LYS A 306 -27.42 30.47 -13.51
C LYS A 306 -27.66 29.43 -12.43
N SER A 307 -27.16 28.21 -12.64
CA SER A 307 -27.12 27.21 -11.57
C SER A 307 -26.09 27.62 -10.53
N TYR A 308 -26.42 27.48 -9.25
CA TYR A 308 -25.45 27.70 -8.17
C TYR A 308 -24.39 26.60 -8.19
N GLU A 309 -23.15 26.98 -7.91
CA GLU A 309 -22.02 26.07 -7.79
C GLU A 309 -21.47 26.11 -6.36
N LEU A 310 -21.01 24.95 -5.90
CA LEU A 310 -20.25 24.83 -4.66
C LEU A 310 -18.84 24.40 -5.02
N LYS A 311 -17.86 25.16 -4.55
CA LYS A 311 -16.45 24.81 -4.59
C LYS A 311 -15.98 24.37 -3.20
N LEU A 312 -15.21 23.29 -3.15
CA LEU A 312 -14.60 22.72 -1.95
C LEU A 312 -13.11 22.48 -2.20
N ASP A 313 -12.31 22.64 -1.16
CA ASP A 313 -10.93 22.15 -1.14
C ASP A 313 -10.88 20.78 -0.46
N ILE A 314 -9.99 19.91 -0.95
CA ILE A 314 -9.76 18.55 -0.43
C ILE A 314 -8.38 18.56 0.21
N GLU A 315 -8.31 18.20 1.49
CA GLU A 315 -7.08 18.06 2.25
C GLU A 315 -6.85 16.58 2.56
N GLY A 316 -5.92 15.94 1.85
CA GLY A 316 -5.57 14.53 2.01
C GLY A 316 -4.66 14.31 3.21
N ASN A 317 -5.18 13.60 4.21
CA ASN A 317 -4.47 13.25 5.43
C ASN A 317 -4.01 11.78 5.41
N PRO A 318 -2.93 11.44 6.13
CA PRO A 318 -2.57 10.04 6.35
C PRO A 318 -3.71 9.27 7.02
N SER A 319 -4.01 8.07 6.52
CA SER A 319 -4.91 7.11 7.15
C SER A 319 -4.23 6.50 8.40
N ALA A 320 -5.05 6.07 9.37
CA ALA A 320 -4.59 5.33 10.54
C ALA A 320 -3.85 4.03 10.19
N THR A 321 -4.16 3.43 9.04
CA THR A 321 -3.51 2.22 8.51
C THR A 321 -2.27 2.51 7.65
N GLY A 322 -1.90 3.80 7.50
CA GLY A 322 -0.85 4.25 6.59
C GLY A 322 -1.37 4.62 5.20
N GLY A 323 -0.60 5.45 4.50
CA GLY A 323 -0.95 5.99 3.18
C GLY A 323 -1.84 7.24 3.25
N THR A 324 -1.71 8.10 2.26
CA THR A 324 -2.48 9.35 2.09
C THR A 324 -3.32 9.29 0.82
N PHE A 325 -2.75 8.74 -0.25
CA PHE A 325 -3.35 8.72 -1.58
C PHE A 325 -3.09 7.38 -2.28
N ALA A 326 -4.07 6.94 -3.05
CA ALA A 326 -4.01 5.71 -3.82
C ALA A 326 -4.59 5.88 -5.23
N ILE A 327 -4.07 5.10 -6.16
CA ILE A 327 -4.61 4.98 -7.52
C ILE A 327 -4.89 3.50 -7.77
N PHE A 328 -6.15 3.18 -8.05
CA PHE A 328 -6.58 1.84 -8.41
C PHE A 328 -6.89 1.78 -9.90
N ARG A 329 -6.52 0.68 -10.55
CA ARG A 329 -6.95 0.41 -11.93
C ARG A 329 -8.40 -0.09 -11.91
N LEU A 330 -9.22 0.46 -12.77
CA LEU A 330 -10.56 -0.03 -13.08
C LEU A 330 -10.47 -0.84 -14.37
N ALA A 331 -11.08 -2.02 -14.37
CA ALA A 331 -11.24 -2.84 -15.55
C ALA A 331 -12.70 -2.79 -16.01
N PRO A 332 -12.99 -2.96 -17.31
CA PRO A 332 -14.35 -3.10 -17.78
C PRO A 332 -15.04 -4.28 -17.08
N PRO A 333 -16.36 -4.20 -16.82
CA PRO A 333 -17.10 -5.31 -16.24
C PRO A 333 -16.94 -6.55 -17.14
N ALA A 334 -16.68 -7.71 -16.53
CA ALA A 334 -16.58 -8.98 -17.25
C ALA A 334 -17.92 -9.22 -17.98
N SER A 335 -17.84 -9.32 -19.30
CA SER A 335 -18.98 -9.61 -20.19
C SER A 335 -19.56 -11.00 -19.97
#